data_AF-A0A951JIE5-F1
#
_entry.id   AF-A0A951JIE5-F1
#
_cell.length_a   1.000
_cell.length_b   1.000
_cell.length_c   1.000
_cell.angle_alpha   90.00
_cell.angle_beta   90.00
_cell.angle_gamma   90.00
#
_symmetry.space_group_name_H-M   'P 1'
#
loop_
_entity.id
_entity.type
_entity.pdbx_description
1 polymer ?
#
loop_
_entity_poly.entity_id
_entity_poly.type
_entity_poly.pdbx_seq_one_letter_code
_entity_poly.pdbx_strand_id
1 'polypeptide(L)' 'MSTGLPKRFDPRRLAAQDGGSGGTLAGEIETTLMPRLREALAGEEPATASFSLRAFRDEAERLVIEGRVNATLACKCQR' A
#
# COMPACT_ATOMS: atom_id res chain seq x y z
N MET A 1 1.73 -9.35 13.47
CA MET A 1 3.09 -8.93 13.07
C MET A 1 2.93 -7.93 11.92
N SER A 2 2.95 -6.63 12.21
CA SER A 2 2.89 -5.60 11.15
C SER A 2 4.18 -5.69 10.34
N THR A 3 4.06 -6.12 9.08
CA THR A 3 5.17 -6.06 8.13
C THR A 3 5.22 -4.64 7.60
N GLY A 4 5.98 -3.79 8.29
CA GLY A 4 6.29 -2.45 7.78
C GLY A 4 6.77 -2.55 6.34
N LEU A 5 6.38 -1.58 5.51
CA LEU A 5 6.80 -1.48 4.11
C LEU A 5 8.31 -1.73 3.99
N PRO A 6 8.76 -2.51 3.00
CA PRO A 6 10.17 -2.84 2.89
C PRO A 6 10.97 -1.55 2.76
N LYS A 7 12.06 -1.45 3.54
CA LYS A 7 12.97 -0.28 3.51
C LYS A 7 13.51 0.03 2.11
N ARG A 8 13.51 -0.98 1.22
CA ARG A 8 13.89 -0.86 -0.18
C ARG A 8 12.88 -1.63 -1.04
N PHE A 9 12.25 -0.93 -1.96
CA PHE A 9 11.34 -1.50 -2.96
C PHE A 9 12.02 -1.44 -4.33
N ASP A 10 12.19 -2.60 -4.98
CA ASP A 10 12.72 -2.69 -6.33
C ASP A 10 11.59 -3.09 -7.31
N PRO A 11 10.97 -2.11 -7.99
CA PRO A 11 9.87 -2.38 -8.90
C PRO A 11 10.31 -3.16 -10.14
N ARG A 12 11.57 -3.06 -10.58
CA ARG A 12 12.07 -3.81 -11.73
C ARG A 12 12.15 -5.30 -11.41
N ARG A 13 12.71 -5.61 -10.24
CA ARG A 13 12.81 -6.99 -9.76
C ARG A 13 11.43 -7.58 -9.51
N LEU A 14 10.50 -6.80 -8.95
CA LEU A 14 9.13 -7.23 -8.74
C LEU A 14 8.39 -7.45 -10.07
N ALA A 15 8.56 -6.56 -11.05
CA ALA A 15 7.95 -6.71 -12.38
C ALA A 15 8.51 -7.89 -13.18
N ALA A 16 9.75 -8.31 -12.90
CA ALA A 16 10.38 -9.48 -13.50
C ALA A 16 9.95 -10.82 -12.85
N GLN A 17 9.16 -10.79 -11.78
CA GLN A 17 8.59 -12.01 -11.19
C GLN A 17 7.57 -12.65 -12.13
N ASP A 18 7.26 -13.93 -11.88
CA ASP A 18 6.25 -14.70 -12.60
C ASP A 18 6.40 -14.62 -14.14
N GLY A 19 7.64 -14.77 -14.60
CA GLY A 19 7.97 -14.79 -16.04
C GLY A 19 7.84 -13.43 -16.74
N GLY A 20 7.83 -12.32 -15.98
CA GLY A 20 7.69 -10.97 -16.52
C GLY A 20 6.24 -10.45 -16.56
N SER A 21 5.28 -11.22 -16.05
CA SER A 21 3.86 -10.82 -15.95
C SER A 21 3.58 -9.83 -14.80
N GLY A 22 4.58 -9.61 -13.94
CA GLY A 22 4.53 -8.68 -12.83
C GLY A 22 4.44 -9.38 -11.48
N GLY A 23 4.68 -8.61 -10.42
CA GLY A 23 4.64 -9.10 -9.04
C GLY A 23 3.84 -8.17 -8.15
N THR A 24 3.32 -8.71 -7.05
CA THR A 24 2.56 -7.94 -6.05
C THR A 24 3.21 -8.08 -4.69
N LEU A 25 3.43 -6.95 -4.03
CA LEU A 25 3.80 -6.86 -2.63
C LEU A 25 2.58 -6.35 -1.85
N ALA A 26 2.10 -7.15 -0.90
CA ALA A 26 0.98 -6.78 -0.05
C ALA A 26 1.35 -6.90 1.43
N GLY A 27 0.65 -6.15 2.27
CA GLY A 27 0.85 -6.19 3.71
C GLY A 27 -0.09 -5.26 4.47
N GLU A 28 0.18 -5.16 5.75
CA GLU A 28 -0.57 -4.31 6.68
C GLU A 28 0.35 -3.24 7.26
N ILE A 29 -0.15 -2.01 7.29
CA ILE A 29 0.55 -0.85 7.85
C ILE A 29 -0.34 -0.16 8.87
N GLU A 30 0.25 0.22 10.01
CA GLU A 30 -0.44 1.04 10.98
C GLU A 30 -0.67 2.44 10.41
N THR A 31 -1.89 2.95 10.54
CA THR A 31 -2.25 4.32 10.12
C THR A 31 -1.43 5.40 10.81
N THR A 32 -0.85 5.10 11.98
CA THR A 32 0.09 5.97 12.70
C THR A 32 1.34 6.30 11.89
N LEU A 33 1.76 5.40 10.99
CA LEU A 33 2.89 5.56 10.08
C LEU A 33 2.52 6.30 8.77
N MET A 34 1.28 6.77 8.64
CA MET A 34 0.74 7.43 7.45
C MET A 34 0.27 8.86 7.76
N PRO A 35 1.16 9.87 7.78
CA PRO A 35 0.86 11.22 8.29
C PRO A 35 -0.34 11.88 7.61
N ARG A 36 -0.41 11.82 6.28
CA ARG A 36 -1.51 12.40 5.49
C ARG A 36 -2.86 11.73 5.77
N LEU A 37 -2.85 10.42 6.02
CA LEU A 37 -4.05 9.70 6.38
C LEU A 37 -4.45 10.09 7.81
N ARG A 38 -3.51 10.06 8.75
CA ARG A 38 -3.73 10.47 10.15
C ARG A 38 -4.30 11.88 10.30
N GLU A 39 -3.82 12.84 9.51
CA GLU A 39 -4.38 14.21 9.46
C GLU A 39 -5.86 14.21 9.06
N ALA A 40 -6.24 13.43 8.04
CA ALA A 40 -7.62 13.29 7.61
C ALA A 40 -8.52 12.58 8.63
N LEU A 41 -7.94 11.79 9.54
CA LEU A 41 -8.66 11.04 10.57
C LEU A 41 -8.92 11.84 11.86
N ALA A 42 -8.43 13.08 11.96
CA ALA A 42 -8.69 13.98 13.09
C ALA A 42 -8.47 13.36 14.50
N GLY A 43 -7.60 12.36 14.62
CA GLY A 43 -7.29 11.72 15.91
C GLY A 43 -8.16 10.51 16.29
N GLU A 44 -8.90 9.91 15.36
CA GLU A 44 -9.50 8.57 15.53
C GLU A 44 -8.44 7.52 15.92
N GLU A 45 -8.87 6.45 16.62
CA GLU A 45 -8.00 5.40 17.15
C GLU A 45 -7.10 4.78 16.06
N PRO A 46 -5.89 4.30 16.42
CA PRO A 46 -5.00 3.63 15.47
C PRO A 46 -5.71 2.49 14.76
N ALA A 47 -5.92 2.64 13.46
CA ALA A 47 -6.45 1.58 12.60
C ALA A 47 -5.32 0.92 11.80
N THR A 48 -5.53 -0.33 11.40
CA THR A 48 -4.67 -1.01 10.44
C THR A 48 -5.18 -0.74 9.03
N ALA A 49 -4.30 -0.34 8.12
CA ALA A 49 -4.58 -0.25 6.70
C ALA A 49 -3.92 -1.42 5.97
N SER A 50 -4.60 -1.97 4.97
CA SER A 50 -3.99 -2.91 4.03
C SER A 50 -3.42 -2.13 2.85
N PHE A 51 -2.29 -2.60 2.31
CA PHE A 51 -1.73 -2.06 1.09
C PHE A 51 -1.41 -3.17 0.09
N SER A 52 -1.43 -2.82 -1.20
CA SER A 52 -0.91 -3.63 -2.29
C SER A 52 -0.15 -2.76 -3.26
N LEU A 53 1.07 -3.16 -3.60
CA LEU A 53 1.92 -2.56 -4.62
C LEU A 53 2.15 -3.60 -5.71
N ARG A 54 1.61 -3.36 -6.90
CA ARG A 54 1.83 -4.19 -8.07
C ARG A 54 2.84 -3.51 -8.98
N ALA A 55 3.86 -4.24 -9.43
CA ALA A 55 4.76 -3.77 -10.47
C ALA A 55 4.65 -4.69 -11.68
N PHE A 56 4.51 -4.12 -12.87
CA PHE A 56 4.32 -4.86 -14.11
C PHE A 56 4.83 -4.02 -15.30
N ARG A 57 4.86 -4.63 -16.49
CA ARG A 57 5.10 -3.91 -17.75
C ARG A 57 3.78 -3.69 -18.47
N ASP A 58 3.54 -2.49 -18.95
CA ASP A 58 2.40 -2.22 -19.81
C ASP A 58 2.64 -2.72 -21.25
N GLU A 59 1.67 -2.52 -22.14
CA GLU A 59 1.76 -2.93 -23.55
C GLU A 59 2.91 -2.26 -24.32
N ALA A 60 3.42 -1.12 -23.81
CA ALA A 60 4.56 -0.41 -24.37
C ALA A 60 5.89 -0.82 -23.69
N GLU A 61 5.90 -1.94 -22.94
CA GLU A 61 7.04 -2.46 -22.19
C GLU A 61 7.57 -1.51 -21.10
N ARG A 62 6.78 -0.52 -20.69
CA ARG A 62 7.17 0.45 -19.66
C ARG A 62 6.88 -0.13 -18.30
N LEU A 63 7.80 0.11 -17.36
CA LEU A 63 7.60 -0.28 -15.97
C LEU A 63 6.51 0.59 -15.33
N VAL A 64 5.42 -0.04 -14.89
CA VAL A 64 4.31 0.59 -14.21
C VAL A 64 4.22 0.07 -12.77
N ILE A 65 3.91 0.98 -11.84
CA ILE A 65 3.66 0.66 -10.45
C ILE A 65 2.24 1.10 -10.12
N GLU A 66 1.40 0.16 -9.69
CA GLU A 66 0.06 0.42 -9.19
C GLU A 66 0.05 0.23 -7.68
N GLY A 67 -0.31 1.29 -6.96
CA GLY A 67 -0.41 1.27 -5.51
C GLY A 67 -1.84 1.45 -5.04
N ARG A 68 -2.26 0.59 -4.12
CA ARG A 68 -3.56 0.67 -3.46
C ARG A 68 -3.40 0.60 -1.96
N VAL A 69 -4.13 1.44 -1.24
CA VAL A 69 -4.24 1.41 0.21
C VAL A 69 -5.72 1.37 0.54
N ASN A 70 -6.14 0.41 1.37
CA ASN A 70 -7.50 0.32 1.86
C ASN A 70 -7.48 0.38 3.39
N ALA A 71 -8.27 1.30 3.97
CA ALA A 71 -8.43 1.44 5.40
C ALA A 71 -9.93 1.56 5.72
N THR A 72 -10.35 0.92 6.80
CA THR A 72 -11.71 1.05 7.34
C THR A 72 -11.65 1.92 8.59
N LEU A 73 -12.51 2.94 8.64
CA LEU A 73 -12.48 3.97 9.67
C LEU A 73 -13.84 4.00 10.33
N ALA A 74 -13.86 3.86 11.66
CA ALA A 74 -15.09 3.91 12.43
C ALA A 74 -15.39 5.36 12.81
N CYS A 75 -16.07 6.11 11.94
CA CYS A 75 -16.44 7.49 12.26
C CYS A 75 -17.51 7.51 13.37
N LYS A 76 -17.22 8.18 14.49
CA LYS A 76 -18.26 8.51 15.47
C LYS A 76 -19.06 9.71 14.98
N CYS A 77 -20.22 9.47 14.38
CA CYS A 77 -21.17 10.55 14.10
C CYS A 77 -21.64 11.14 15.44
N GLN A 78 -21.26 12.39 15.74
CA GLN A 78 -21.87 13.14 16.82
C GLN A 78 -23.35 13.37 16.48
N ARG A 79 -24.21 13.15 17.45
CA ARG A 79 -25.66 13.32 17.34
C ARG A 79 -26.07 14.70 17.81
#